data_AF-A0A0C2JZB4-F1
#
_entry.id   AF-A0A0C2JZB4-F1
#
_cell.length_a   1.000
_cell.length_b   1.000
_cell.length_c   1.000
_cell.angle_alpha   90.00
_cell.angle_beta   90.00
_cell.angle_gamma   90.00
#
_symmetry.space_group_name_H-M   'P 1'
#
loop_
_entity.id
_entity.type
_entity.pdbx_description
1 polymer ?
#
loop_
_entity_poly.entity_id
_entity_poly.type
_entity_poly.pdbx_seq_one_letter_code
_entity_poly.pdbx_strand_id
1 'polypeptide(L)'
;MEYDDKYWELLTKAIEYKNGGRWEDAGHVYFQAAQLADTEDGDLRRIAIYLVESANCYRQTLFEEPYNIYKMSINAYLQYCGYIYEREFHDPEKSNDFYDQADDLRVKVGYEHICEFSSEYMLTTLLEISYALNLEIEKLPEILENMHIFISGIPLNMNK
;
A
#
# COMPACT_ATOMS: atom_id res chain seq x y z
N MET A 1 0.42 -19.84 -5.04
CA MET A 1 1.21 -20.80 -4.24
C MET A 1 2.69 -20.44 -4.28
N GLU A 2 3.25 -20.00 -5.41
CA GLU A 2 4.67 -19.61 -5.53
C GLU A 2 5.07 -18.33 -4.77
N TYR A 3 4.12 -17.41 -4.51
CA TYR A 3 4.35 -16.15 -3.78
C TYR A 3 4.68 -16.36 -2.29
N ASP A 4 3.89 -17.19 -1.61
CA ASP A 4 4.11 -17.47 -0.18
C ASP A 4 5.49 -18.10 0.07
N ASP A 5 5.98 -18.92 -0.87
CA ASP A 5 7.28 -19.59 -0.75
C ASP A 5 8.45 -18.58 -0.76
N LYS A 6 8.45 -17.62 -1.70
CA LYS A 6 9.49 -16.56 -1.78
C LYS A 6 9.47 -15.67 -0.54
N TYR A 7 8.28 -15.38 -0.06
CA TYR A 7 8.08 -14.59 1.14
C TYR A 7 8.65 -15.26 2.39
N TRP A 8 8.34 -16.55 2.61
CA TRP A 8 8.86 -17.31 3.74
C TRP A 8 10.38 -17.48 3.66
N GLU A 9 10.93 -17.59 2.46
CA GLU A 9 12.38 -17.61 2.25
C GLU A 9 13.06 -16.32 2.73
N LEU A 10 12.52 -15.15 2.32
CA LEU A 10 13.05 -13.85 2.76
C LEU A 10 12.97 -13.70 4.28
N LEU A 11 11.85 -14.07 4.90
CA LEU A 11 11.69 -13.97 6.35
C LEU A 11 12.63 -14.89 7.10
N THR A 12 12.76 -16.15 6.66
CA THR A 12 13.69 -17.11 7.27
C THR A 12 15.11 -16.56 7.22
N LYS A 13 15.53 -16.05 6.07
CA LYS A 13 16.85 -15.46 5.86
C LYS A 13 17.09 -14.21 6.72
N ALA A 14 16.10 -13.31 6.82
CA ALA A 14 16.19 -12.12 7.67
C ALA A 14 16.37 -12.51 9.15
N ILE A 15 15.61 -13.50 9.62
CA ILE A 15 15.70 -14.02 10.99
C ILE A 15 17.07 -14.66 11.25
N GLU A 16 17.60 -15.44 10.31
CA GLU A 16 18.93 -16.03 10.42
C GLU A 16 20.02 -14.96 10.56
N TYR A 17 19.99 -13.92 9.71
CA TYR A 17 20.92 -12.79 9.81
C TYR A 17 20.78 -12.05 11.14
N LYS A 18 19.55 -11.79 11.58
CA LYS A 18 19.25 -11.14 12.87
C LYS A 18 19.84 -11.94 14.04
N ASN A 19 19.61 -13.25 14.06
CA ASN A 19 20.13 -14.15 15.09
C ASN A 19 21.67 -14.26 15.05
N GLY A 20 22.27 -14.12 13.86
CA GLY A 20 23.72 -14.06 13.68
C GLY A 20 24.36 -12.71 14.00
N GLY A 21 23.58 -11.71 14.44
CA GLY A 21 24.07 -10.35 14.70
C GLY A 21 24.42 -9.55 13.44
N ARG A 22 24.03 -10.04 12.26
CA ARG A 22 24.20 -9.38 10.96
C ARG A 22 23.02 -8.44 10.72
N TRP A 23 22.92 -7.41 11.55
CA TRP A 23 21.77 -6.51 11.60
C TRP A 23 21.53 -5.76 10.29
N GLU A 24 22.58 -5.31 9.60
CA GLU A 24 22.45 -4.60 8.31
C GLU A 24 21.82 -5.51 7.24
N ASP A 25 22.35 -6.73 7.10
CA ASP A 25 21.82 -7.71 6.16
C ASP A 25 20.37 -8.08 6.51
N ALA A 26 20.06 -8.28 7.80
CA ALA A 26 18.70 -8.55 8.26
C ALA A 26 17.75 -7.40 7.89
N GLY A 27 18.18 -6.15 8.14
CA GLY A 27 17.42 -4.94 7.82
C GLY A 27 17.10 -4.84 6.33
N HIS A 28 18.09 -5.12 5.48
CA HIS A 28 17.92 -5.12 4.03
C HIS A 28 16.93 -6.18 3.56
N VAL A 29 17.01 -7.41 4.09
CA VAL A 29 16.10 -8.50 3.70
C VAL A 29 14.67 -8.22 4.18
N TYR A 30 14.47 -7.68 5.38
CA TYR A 30 13.13 -7.24 5.81
C TYR A 30 12.57 -6.14 4.92
N PHE A 31 13.42 -5.20 4.46
CA PHE A 31 12.99 -4.17 3.53
C PHE A 31 12.53 -4.76 2.19
N GLN A 32 13.27 -5.73 1.65
CA GLN A 32 12.86 -6.46 0.44
C GLN A 32 11.55 -7.23 0.64
N ALA A 33 11.34 -7.85 1.80
CA ALA A 33 10.08 -8.52 2.11
C ALA A 33 8.89 -7.53 2.17
N ALA A 34 9.12 -6.31 2.69
CA ALA A 34 8.12 -5.25 2.66
C ALA A 34 7.79 -4.80 1.24
N GLN A 35 8.80 -4.60 0.39
CA GLN A 35 8.61 -4.24 -1.02
C GLN A 35 7.87 -5.33 -1.79
N LEU A 36 8.20 -6.60 -1.54
CA LEU A 36 7.54 -7.73 -2.18
C LEU A 36 6.05 -7.79 -1.79
N ALA A 37 5.72 -7.57 -0.51
CA ALA A 37 4.35 -7.48 -0.04
C ALA A 37 3.58 -6.33 -0.72
N ASP A 38 4.22 -5.15 -0.83
CA ASP A 38 3.65 -4.00 -1.54
C ASP A 38 3.30 -4.31 -3.00
N THR A 39 4.18 -5.02 -3.71
CA THR A 39 3.98 -5.30 -5.14
C THR A 39 3.03 -6.45 -5.47
N GLU A 40 2.89 -7.44 -4.57
CA GLU A 40 2.24 -8.71 -4.92
C GLU A 40 0.91 -8.95 -4.18
N ASP A 41 0.80 -8.54 -2.90
CA ASP A 41 -0.43 -8.77 -2.11
C ASP A 41 -1.11 -7.48 -1.64
N GLY A 42 -0.40 -6.35 -1.59
CA GLY A 42 -0.92 -5.09 -1.07
C GLY A 42 -1.35 -5.16 0.40
N ASP A 43 -0.86 -6.16 1.17
CA ASP A 43 -1.19 -6.34 2.58
C ASP A 43 -0.45 -5.28 3.41
N LEU A 44 -1.11 -4.14 3.58
CA LEU A 44 -0.64 -2.98 4.33
C LEU A 44 -0.14 -3.34 5.73
N ARG A 45 -0.74 -4.35 6.38
CA ARG A 45 -0.31 -4.80 7.70
C ARG A 45 1.04 -5.48 7.64
N ARG A 46 1.25 -6.38 6.67
CA ARG A 46 2.54 -7.06 6.47
C ARG A 46 3.63 -6.06 6.12
N ILE A 47 3.36 -5.16 5.17
CA ILE A 47 4.27 -4.09 4.75
C ILE A 47 4.73 -3.29 5.97
N ALA A 48 3.78 -2.83 6.78
CA ALA A 48 4.07 -2.03 7.97
C ALA A 48 4.95 -2.77 8.98
N ILE A 49 4.64 -4.05 9.26
CA ILE A 49 5.41 -4.91 10.17
C ILE A 49 6.86 -5.06 9.70
N TYR A 50 7.08 -5.32 8.40
CA TYR A 50 8.43 -5.55 7.90
C TYR A 50 9.27 -4.29 7.79
N LEU A 51 8.65 -3.15 7.51
CA LEU A 51 9.33 -1.86 7.63
C LEU A 51 9.76 -1.58 9.08
N VAL A 52 8.94 -1.93 10.10
CA VAL A 52 9.37 -1.82 11.51
C VAL A 52 10.56 -2.73 11.81
N GLU A 53 10.50 -4.00 11.41
CA GLU A 53 11.59 -4.95 11.65
C GLU A 53 12.88 -4.52 10.95
N SER A 54 12.78 -4.01 9.71
CA SER A 54 13.90 -3.43 8.98
C SER A 54 14.53 -2.25 9.72
N ALA A 55 13.72 -1.27 10.12
CA ALA A 55 14.18 -0.09 10.84
C ALA A 55 14.78 -0.44 12.21
N ASN A 56 14.23 -1.44 12.91
CA ASN A 56 14.77 -1.96 14.16
C ASN A 56 16.17 -2.56 13.98
N CYS A 57 16.39 -3.27 12.87
CA CYS A 57 17.70 -3.86 12.55
C CYS A 57 18.73 -2.76 12.23
N TYR A 58 18.39 -1.81 11.35
CA TYR A 58 19.30 -0.69 11.04
C TYR A 58 19.57 0.22 12.25
N ARG A 59 18.64 0.32 13.22
CA ARG A 59 18.91 1.05 14.47
C ARG A 59 20.07 0.45 15.26
N GLN A 60 20.28 -0.86 15.18
CA GLN A 60 21.39 -1.53 15.85
C GLN A 60 22.74 -1.24 15.19
N THR A 61 22.74 -0.81 13.93
CA THR A 61 23.97 -0.56 13.15
C THR A 61 24.42 0.90 13.19
N LEU A 62 23.69 1.79 13.91
CA LEU A 62 23.93 3.24 13.99
C LEU A 62 23.90 3.96 12.62
N PHE A 63 23.23 3.38 11.63
CA PHE A 63 23.00 4.05 10.35
C PHE A 63 21.97 5.19 10.49
N GLU A 64 22.00 6.16 9.58
CA GLU A 64 20.98 7.23 9.49
C GLU A 64 19.68 6.77 8.80
N GLU A 65 19.74 5.69 8.02
CA GLU A 65 18.59 5.10 7.31
C GLU A 65 17.37 4.66 8.15
N PRO A 66 17.48 4.22 9.43
CA PRO A 66 16.33 3.79 10.22
C PRO A 66 15.22 4.84 10.28
N TYR A 67 15.59 6.12 10.31
CA TYR A 67 14.63 7.21 10.40
C TYR A 67 13.66 7.22 9.22
N ASN A 68 14.17 7.08 7.99
CA ASN A 68 13.33 7.06 6.80
C ASN A 68 12.46 5.80 6.75
N ILE A 69 13.01 4.65 7.14
CA ILE A 69 12.29 3.38 7.15
C ILE A 69 11.16 3.39 8.20
N TYR A 70 11.38 4.00 9.38
CA TYR A 70 10.30 4.20 10.35
C TYR A 70 9.19 5.08 9.80
N LYS A 71 9.50 6.15 9.06
CA LYS A 71 8.47 6.98 8.44
C LYS A 71 7.65 6.21 7.42
N MET A 72 8.30 5.39 6.59
CA MET A 72 7.59 4.51 5.66
C MET A 72 6.67 3.54 6.40
N SER A 73 7.13 2.96 7.51
CA SER A 73 6.31 2.08 8.33
C SER A 73 5.09 2.81 8.92
N ILE A 74 5.28 4.01 9.48
CA ILE A 74 4.19 4.83 10.01
C ILE A 74 3.17 5.12 8.91
N ASN A 75 3.64 5.50 7.72
CA ASN A 75 2.77 5.73 6.57
C ASN A 75 1.93 4.49 6.20
N ALA A 76 2.56 3.30 6.13
CA ALA A 76 1.85 2.05 5.86
C ALA A 76 0.81 1.71 6.95
N TYR A 77 1.13 1.98 8.23
CA TYR A 77 0.18 1.80 9.32
C TYR A 77 -1.02 2.75 9.24
N LEU A 78 -0.79 4.03 8.91
CA LEU A 78 -1.87 4.99 8.72
C LEU A 78 -2.82 4.53 7.60
N GLN A 79 -2.28 4.08 6.47
CA GLN A 79 -3.07 3.53 5.38
C GLN A 79 -3.86 2.28 5.78
N TYR A 80 -3.26 1.38 6.55
CA TYR A 80 -3.94 0.19 7.08
C TYR A 80 -5.10 0.57 8.01
N CYS A 81 -4.91 1.56 8.88
CA CYS A 81 -5.98 2.07 9.73
C CYS A 81 -7.11 2.70 8.92
N GLY A 82 -6.79 3.50 7.89
CA GLY A 82 -7.78 4.05 6.96
C GLY A 82 -8.62 2.96 6.32
N TYR A 83 -7.97 1.90 5.84
CA TYR A 83 -8.64 0.74 5.22
C TYR A 83 -9.60 0.03 6.18
N ILE A 84 -9.21 -0.20 7.44
CA ILE A 84 -10.07 -0.81 8.46
C ILE A 84 -11.34 0.04 8.68
N TYR A 85 -11.19 1.36 8.83
CA TYR A 85 -12.34 2.24 9.07
C TYR A 85 -13.30 2.30 7.88
N GLU A 86 -12.76 2.27 6.65
CA GLU A 86 -13.56 2.20 5.44
C GLU A 86 -14.34 0.87 5.35
N ARG A 87 -13.65 -0.26 5.53
CA ARG A 87 -14.19 -1.59 5.21
C ARG A 87 -14.96 -2.23 6.33
N GLU A 88 -14.47 -2.13 7.57
CA GLU A 88 -15.06 -2.81 8.72
C GLU A 88 -16.05 -1.92 9.47
N PHE A 89 -15.74 -0.62 9.58
CA PHE A 89 -16.57 0.33 10.33
C PHE A 89 -17.52 1.14 9.43
N HIS A 90 -17.33 1.10 8.11
CA HIS A 90 -18.11 1.89 7.13
C HIS A 90 -18.14 3.39 7.48
N ASP A 91 -17.01 3.91 7.96
CA ASP A 91 -16.83 5.29 8.40
C ASP A 91 -15.83 6.01 7.48
N PRO A 92 -16.29 6.49 6.31
CA PRO A 92 -15.41 7.11 5.32
C PRO A 92 -14.83 8.44 5.81
N GLU A 93 -15.49 9.15 6.73
CA GLU A 93 -14.97 10.40 7.29
C GLU A 93 -13.70 10.13 8.10
N LYS A 94 -13.73 9.15 9.00
CA LYS A 94 -12.52 8.75 9.76
C LYS A 94 -11.47 8.08 8.89
N SER A 95 -11.89 7.29 7.91
CA SER A 95 -10.96 6.68 6.96
C SER A 95 -10.13 7.73 6.23
N ASN A 96 -10.79 8.79 5.72
CA ASN A 96 -10.13 9.88 5.01
C ASN A 96 -9.14 10.63 5.91
N ASP A 97 -9.44 10.84 7.20
CA ASP A 97 -8.49 11.47 8.14
C ASP A 97 -7.15 10.69 8.23
N PHE A 98 -7.21 9.35 8.23
CA PHE A 98 -5.99 8.53 8.19
C PHE A 98 -5.23 8.63 6.86
N TYR A 99 -5.94 8.63 5.73
CA TYR A 99 -5.31 8.76 4.42
C TYR A 99 -4.70 10.15 4.21
N ASP A 100 -5.36 11.21 4.64
CA ASP A 100 -4.83 12.57 4.61
C ASP A 100 -3.55 12.68 5.44
N GLN A 101 -3.51 12.07 6.64
CA GLN A 101 -2.30 12.02 7.46
C GLN A 101 -1.16 11.24 6.79
N ALA A 102 -1.47 10.16 6.07
CA ALA A 102 -0.49 9.39 5.32
C ALA A 102 0.09 10.22 4.16
N ASP A 103 -0.75 10.90 3.39
CA ASP A 103 -0.32 11.76 2.28
C ASP A 103 0.48 12.99 2.77
N ASP A 104 0.04 13.63 3.85
CA ASP A 104 0.79 14.70 4.52
C ASP A 104 2.20 14.24 4.92
N LEU A 105 2.31 13.01 5.43
CA LEU A 105 3.59 12.43 5.81
C LEU A 105 4.46 12.17 4.57
N ARG A 106 3.90 11.60 3.50
CA ARG A 106 4.59 11.38 2.22
C ARG A 106 5.19 12.67 1.66
N VAL A 107 4.38 13.74 1.60
CA VAL A 107 4.83 15.07 1.14
C VAL A 107 5.99 15.59 2.00
N LYS A 108 5.88 15.49 3.32
CA LYS A 108 6.93 15.96 4.26
C LYS A 108 8.26 15.22 4.11
N VAL A 109 8.24 13.98 3.61
CA VAL A 109 9.44 13.14 3.49
C VAL A 109 9.97 13.05 2.07
N GLY A 110 9.29 13.67 1.10
CA GLY A 110 9.66 13.58 -0.32
C GLY A 110 9.44 12.19 -0.90
N TYR A 111 8.54 11.38 -0.33
CA TYR A 111 8.12 10.14 -0.96
C TYR A 111 7.07 10.46 -2.01
N GLU A 112 7.39 10.25 -3.28
CA GLU A 112 6.38 10.32 -4.34
C GLU A 112 5.36 9.18 -4.16
N HIS A 113 4.09 9.54 -4.20
CA HIS A 113 3.03 8.56 -4.40
C HIS A 113 3.13 8.04 -5.84
N ILE A 114 3.46 6.76 -5.98
CA ILE A 114 3.32 6.06 -7.26
C ILE A 114 1.86 5.60 -7.31
N CYS A 115 1.02 6.40 -7.99
CA CYS A 115 -0.31 5.94 -8.33
C CYS A 115 -0.19 4.81 -9.36
N GLU A 116 -0.88 3.69 -9.13
CA GLU A 116 -0.95 2.61 -10.12
C GLU A 116 -1.62 3.10 -11.43
N PHE A 117 -2.51 4.09 -11.31
CA PHE A 117 -3.17 4.71 -12.44
C PHE A 117 -2.31 5.84 -13.02
N SER A 118 -2.11 5.80 -14.35
CA SER A 118 -1.46 6.89 -15.04
C SER A 118 -2.28 8.18 -14.95
N SER A 119 -1.61 9.33 -15.02
CA SER A 119 -2.29 10.63 -15.09
C SER A 119 -3.27 10.71 -16.27
N GLU A 120 -2.92 10.09 -17.41
CA GLU A 120 -3.79 9.98 -18.59
C GLU A 120 -5.06 9.16 -18.30
N TYR A 121 -4.93 8.04 -17.58
CA TYR A 121 -6.09 7.25 -17.16
C TYR A 121 -7.03 8.07 -16.27
N MET A 122 -6.48 8.69 -15.22
CA MET A 122 -7.27 9.52 -14.29
C MET A 122 -8.00 10.67 -15.02
N LEU A 123 -7.32 11.34 -15.95
CA LEU A 123 -7.91 12.41 -16.76
C LEU A 123 -9.02 11.90 -17.67
N THR A 124 -8.82 10.75 -18.31
CA THR A 124 -9.81 10.12 -19.20
C THR A 124 -11.07 9.78 -18.42
N THR A 125 -10.94 9.10 -17.28
CA THR A 125 -12.07 8.75 -16.41
C THR A 125 -12.81 10.00 -15.91
N LEU A 126 -12.08 11.05 -15.53
CA LEU A 126 -12.70 12.30 -15.07
C LEU A 126 -13.51 12.98 -16.18
N LEU A 127 -13.02 12.95 -17.43
CA LEU A 127 -13.73 13.45 -18.60
C LEU A 127 -14.98 12.60 -18.91
N GLU A 128 -14.90 11.28 -18.82
CA GLU A 128 -16.02 10.37 -19.03
C GLU A 128 -17.15 10.61 -18.02
N ILE A 129 -16.81 10.73 -16.73
CA ILE A 129 -17.78 11.09 -15.67
C ILE A 129 -18.40 12.45 -15.97
N SER A 130 -17.57 13.46 -16.29
CA SER A 130 -18.03 14.82 -16.58
C SER A 130 -18.95 14.86 -17.80
N TYR A 131 -18.66 14.06 -18.82
CA TYR A 131 -19.49 13.93 -20.02
C TYR A 131 -20.83 13.27 -19.69
N ALA A 132 -20.83 12.16 -18.95
CA ALA A 132 -22.04 11.45 -18.57
C ALA A 132 -22.96 12.30 -17.68
N LEU A 133 -22.40 13.03 -16.73
CA LEU A 133 -23.15 13.98 -15.89
C LEU A 133 -23.78 15.12 -16.71
N ASN A 134 -23.14 15.56 -17.80
CA ASN A 134 -23.59 16.69 -18.60
C ASN A 134 -24.58 16.33 -19.73
N LEU A 135 -24.54 15.11 -20.27
CA LEU A 135 -25.27 14.78 -21.50
C LEU A 135 -26.22 13.59 -21.37
N GLU A 136 -25.90 12.58 -20.56
CA GLU A 136 -26.67 11.33 -20.49
C GLU A 136 -26.55 10.68 -19.10
N ILE A 137 -27.31 11.19 -18.12
CA ILE A 137 -27.39 10.62 -16.76
C ILE A 137 -27.66 9.10 -16.79
N GLU A 138 -28.33 8.60 -17.82
CA GLU A 138 -28.63 7.17 -17.98
C GLU A 138 -27.39 6.28 -18.18
N LYS A 139 -26.24 6.84 -18.60
CA LYS A 139 -24.98 6.09 -18.76
C LYS A 139 -24.10 6.09 -17.51
N LEU A 140 -24.43 6.88 -16.48
CA LEU A 140 -23.66 6.90 -15.24
C LEU A 140 -23.48 5.53 -14.60
N PRO A 141 -24.51 4.66 -14.51
CA PRO A 141 -24.39 3.36 -13.87
C PRO A 141 -23.34 2.45 -14.54
N GLU A 142 -23.27 2.45 -15.88
CA GLU A 142 -22.31 1.63 -16.64
C GLU A 142 -20.87 2.10 -16.43
N ILE A 143 -20.65 3.42 -16.38
CA ILE A 143 -19.32 4.01 -16.09
C ILE A 143 -18.90 3.69 -14.65
N LEU A 144 -19.83 3.81 -13.69
CA LEU A 144 -19.57 3.48 -12.29
C LEU A 144 -19.28 1.99 -12.07
N GLU A 145 -19.96 1.10 -12.79
CA GLU A 145 -19.68 -0.35 -12.75
C GLU A 145 -18.27 -0.67 -13.27
N ASN A 146 -17.87 -0.04 -14.37
CA ASN A 146 -16.50 -0.19 -14.90
C ASN A 146 -15.44 0.32 -13.91
N MET A 147 -15.72 1.38 -13.16
CA MET A 147 -14.82 1.86 -12.10
C MET A 147 -14.79 0.93 -10.87
N HIS A 148 -15.94 0.36 -10.47
CA HIS A 148 -16.04 -0.52 -9.30
C HIS A 148 -15.34 -1.87 -9.48
N ILE A 149 -15.32 -2.40 -10.71
CA ILE A 149 -14.58 -3.62 -11.08
C ILE A 149 -13.06 -3.41 -10.91
N PHE A 150 -12.57 -2.20 -11.16
CA PHE A 150 -11.14 -1.88 -11.00
C PHE A 150 -10.75 -1.59 -9.55
N ILE A 151 -11.58 -0.90 -8.77
CA ILE A 151 -11.28 -0.58 -7.36
C ILE A 151 -11.34 -1.80 -6.43
N SER A 152 -12.11 -2.84 -6.79
CA SER A 152 -12.29 -4.03 -5.95
C SER A 152 -11.36 -5.20 -6.30
N GLY A 153 -10.59 -5.14 -7.39
CA GLY A 153 -9.71 -6.23 -7.84
C GLY A 153 -10.44 -7.56 -8.15
N ILE A 154 -11.77 -7.58 -8.10
CA ILE A 154 -12.58 -8.78 -8.28
C ILE A 154 -13.39 -8.61 -9.58
N PRO A 155 -13.11 -9.41 -10.63
CA PRO A 155 -14.00 -9.46 -11.77
C PRO A 155 -15.34 -10.08 -11.32
N LEU A 156 -16.41 -9.27 -11.31
CA LEU A 156 -17.78 -9.76 -11.13
C LEU A 156 -18.16 -10.59 -12.36
N ASN A 157 -17.89 -11.90 -12.28
CA ASN A 157 -18.32 -12.85 -13.28
C ASN A 157 -19.84 -13.09 -13.09
N MET A 158 -20.66 -12.20 -13.63
CA MET A 158 -22.10 -12.44 -13.78
C MET A 158 -22.39 -12.98 -15.18
N ASN A 159 -22.14 -14.27 -15.38
CA ASN A 159 -22.79 -15.02 -16.43
C ASN A 159 -24.04 -15.70 -15.86
N LYS A 160 -25.20 -15.33 -16.39
CA LYS A 160 -26.41 -16.16 -16.41
C LYS A 160 -26.46 -16.92 -17.72
#